data_AF-A0A832USC8-F1
#
_entry.id   AF-A0A832USC8-F1
#
_cell.length_a   1.000
_cell.length_b   1.000
_cell.length_c   1.000
_cell.angle_alpha   90.00
_cell.angle_beta   90.00
_cell.angle_gamma   90.00
#
_symmetry.space_group_name_H-M   'P 1'
#
loop_
_entity.id
_entity.type
_entity.pdbx_description
1 polymer ?
#
loop_
_entity_poly.entity_id
_entity_poly.type
_entity_poly.pdbx_seq_one_letter_code
_entity_poly.pdbx_strand_id
1 'polypeptide(L)'
;QPVKIRSRYKDGDSLKGVEMDVKLDVKKNTGIILDRKEFETDRTGSGIEIEFKDVSYSMSEQGAYEYIRRTVIGNPHARIVFKDPTGRKYTFERATDQIPPLPKAVLPHPKGVTADDIIDLCKTTNKKRFKNLLMDSLSRVSAKKIKEVEEATGIDMNKRPKSITWKEAEQVVNQFDQMKFMAPPTSGLKPIGDEQIEKGINEILLPEFSTAITRKPQAYRGGVSFIIEAGIAYGGKAGRLVGQQKKAEIMRFANRVPLTFDQGSCAITEALKSIDWRRYGVRNLDDAPISVFVNIISTNVPYLSTGKQSVAPEEEIVREIRQATMKIARKLEKYIRTKKAAKNEEMRAKIFEDLVPVVIKQSALLAEKDVPEYDKIMDEVTHKAKIMDMKHRLKQPEIEPMQIVITEDPKTRVKTEYEEYADYDEVAEDDE
;
A
#
# COMPACT_ATOMS: atom_id res chain seq x y z
N GLN A 1 26.85 -8.52 -17.31
CA GLN A 1 27.48 -7.22 -17.59
C GLN A 1 27.84 -6.52 -16.28
N PRO A 2 28.76 -5.53 -16.24
CA PRO A 2 28.89 -4.67 -15.06
C PRO A 2 27.60 -3.87 -14.82
N VAL A 3 27.34 -3.49 -13.57
CA VAL A 3 26.26 -2.56 -13.23
C VAL A 3 26.75 -1.15 -13.54
N LYS A 4 25.97 -0.38 -14.32
CA LYS A 4 26.29 1.01 -14.61
C LYS A 4 25.53 1.91 -13.65
N ILE A 5 26.24 2.79 -12.97
CA ILE A 5 25.68 3.75 -12.02
C ILE A 5 26.05 5.14 -12.50
N ARG A 6 25.04 6.00 -12.64
CA ARG A 6 25.24 7.41 -12.97
C ARG A 6 24.63 8.26 -11.87
N SER A 7 25.45 8.98 -11.11
CA SER A 7 25.01 9.83 -10.01
C SER A 7 25.41 11.29 -10.26
N ARG A 8 24.51 12.21 -9.94
CA ARG A 8 24.71 13.66 -10.05
C ARG A 8 24.36 14.30 -8.73
N TYR A 9 25.31 15.02 -8.15
CA TYR A 9 25.20 15.56 -6.80
C TYR A 9 25.69 17.00 -6.73
N LYS A 10 25.21 17.71 -5.71
CA LYS A 10 25.65 19.07 -5.40
C LYS A 10 26.81 19.01 -4.42
N ASP A 11 27.91 19.65 -4.78
CA ASP A 11 29.12 19.79 -3.98
C ASP A 11 29.49 21.28 -3.88
N GLY A 12 29.20 21.88 -2.72
CA GLY A 12 29.19 23.33 -2.57
C GLY A 12 28.20 23.98 -3.54
N ASP A 13 28.67 24.91 -4.36
CA ASP A 13 27.88 25.58 -5.41
C ASP A 13 27.97 24.91 -6.78
N SER A 14 28.80 23.86 -6.92
CA SER A 14 28.99 23.15 -8.17
C SER A 14 28.12 21.89 -8.27
N LEU A 15 27.63 21.61 -9.47
CA LEU A 15 26.95 20.36 -9.80
C LEU A 15 27.92 19.43 -10.51
N LYS A 16 28.13 18.25 -9.93
CA LYS A 16 29.07 17.25 -10.44
C LYS A 16 28.34 15.96 -10.75
N GLY A 17 28.79 15.29 -11.81
CA GLY A 17 28.35 13.98 -12.24
C GLY A 17 29.46 12.96 -12.10
N VAL A 18 29.11 11.73 -11.74
CA VAL A 18 29.99 10.58 -11.77
C VAL A 18 29.28 9.39 -12.41
N GLU A 19 29.96 8.74 -13.33
CA GLU A 19 29.56 7.48 -13.95
C GLU A 19 30.54 6.39 -13.51
N MET A 20 30.00 5.26 -13.07
CA MET A 20 30.77 4.15 -12.51
C MET A 20 30.26 2.82 -13.05
N ASP A 21 31.20 1.99 -13.50
CA ASP A 21 30.96 0.59 -13.81
C ASP A 21 31.41 -0.26 -12.63
N VAL A 22 30.47 -0.99 -12.02
CA VAL A 22 30.70 -1.74 -10.78
C VAL A 22 30.43 -3.22 -11.00
N LYS A 23 31.29 -4.07 -10.42
CA LYS A 23 31.06 -5.52 -10.26
C LYS A 23 31.19 -5.91 -8.80
N LEU A 24 30.58 -7.03 -8.42
CA LEU A 24 30.73 -7.62 -7.10
C LEU A 24 31.73 -8.79 -7.16
N ASP A 25 32.76 -8.76 -6.32
CA ASP A 25 33.55 -9.96 -6.02
C ASP A 25 32.78 -10.78 -4.97
N VAL A 26 32.14 -11.85 -5.43
CA VAL A 26 31.32 -12.72 -4.58
C VAL A 26 32.16 -13.46 -3.54
N LYS A 27 33.44 -13.77 -3.81
CA LYS A 27 34.29 -14.51 -2.88
C LYS A 27 34.72 -13.65 -1.69
N LYS A 28 34.99 -12.37 -1.94
CA LYS A 28 35.43 -11.42 -0.90
C LYS A 28 34.28 -10.59 -0.31
N ASN A 29 33.09 -10.65 -0.92
CA ASN A 29 31.97 -9.79 -0.60
C ASN A 29 32.34 -8.30 -0.69
N THR A 30 33.08 -7.92 -1.73
CA THR A 30 33.57 -6.55 -1.96
C THR A 30 33.19 -6.05 -3.34
N GLY A 31 32.71 -4.81 -3.44
CA GLY A 31 32.49 -4.15 -4.73
C GLY A 31 33.81 -3.75 -5.39
N ILE A 32 33.95 -4.05 -6.69
CA ILE A 32 35.06 -3.64 -7.55
C ILE A 32 34.55 -2.56 -8.50
N ILE A 33 35.20 -1.40 -8.47
CA ILE A 33 34.99 -0.33 -9.44
C ILE A 33 35.90 -0.62 -10.64
N LEU A 34 35.32 -0.80 -11.81
CA LEU A 34 36.07 -1.08 -13.05
C LEU A 34 36.43 0.20 -13.79
N ASP A 35 35.48 1.12 -13.89
CA ASP A 35 35.64 2.42 -14.53
C ASP A 35 34.95 3.49 -13.69
N ARG A 36 35.53 4.69 -13.66
CA ARG A 36 34.98 5.85 -12.97
C ARG A 36 35.29 7.11 -13.78
N LYS A 37 34.24 7.76 -14.26
CA LYS A 37 34.34 8.99 -15.05
C LYS A 37 33.55 10.10 -14.40
N GLU A 38 34.20 11.24 -14.20
CA GLU A 38 33.54 12.45 -13.72
C GLU A 38 33.10 13.30 -14.92
N PHE A 39 31.96 13.98 -14.80
CA PHE A 39 31.44 14.86 -15.84
C PHE A 39 30.67 16.03 -15.23
N GLU A 40 30.60 17.15 -15.94
CA GLU A 40 29.79 18.30 -15.52
C GLU A 40 28.31 18.09 -15.83
N THR A 41 27.43 18.60 -14.97
CA THR A 41 25.99 18.38 -15.12
C THR A 41 25.17 19.57 -14.66
N ASP A 42 24.00 19.73 -15.26
CA ASP A 42 23.01 20.78 -15.00
C ASP A 42 21.96 20.41 -13.94
N ARG A 43 21.96 19.17 -13.43
CA ARG A 43 20.88 18.63 -12.59
C ARG A 43 21.38 17.61 -11.57
N THR A 44 20.61 17.38 -10.52
CA THR A 44 20.86 16.33 -9.53
C THR A 44 20.05 15.05 -9.82
N GLY A 45 20.51 13.91 -9.32
CA GLY A 45 19.78 12.65 -9.37
C GLY A 45 20.69 11.45 -9.65
N SER A 46 20.19 10.25 -9.37
CA SER A 46 20.93 9.01 -9.56
C SER A 46 20.15 8.05 -10.44
N GLY A 47 20.86 7.32 -11.29
CA GLY A 47 20.33 6.29 -12.18
C GLY A 47 21.19 5.04 -12.08
N ILE A 48 20.54 3.89 -12.19
CA ILE A 48 21.16 2.57 -12.14
C ILE A 48 20.64 1.81 -13.35
N GLU A 49 21.55 1.21 -14.11
CA GLU A 49 21.26 0.33 -15.23
C GLU A 49 21.87 -1.04 -14.95
N ILE A 50 21.02 -2.05 -14.97
CA ILE A 50 21.41 -3.44 -14.70
C ILE A 50 20.82 -4.30 -15.80
N GLU A 51 21.65 -5.17 -16.37
CA GLU A 51 21.20 -6.21 -17.29
C GLU A 51 21.11 -7.55 -16.58
N PHE A 52 19.93 -8.17 -16.68
CA PHE A 52 19.67 -9.50 -16.18
C PHE A 52 19.45 -10.46 -17.35
N LYS A 53 19.93 -11.70 -17.19
CA LYS A 53 19.55 -12.82 -18.08
C LYS A 53 18.31 -13.51 -17.52
N ASP A 54 17.53 -14.14 -18.39
CA ASP A 54 16.41 -15.01 -18.04
C ASP A 54 15.29 -14.36 -17.20
N VAL A 55 15.03 -13.06 -17.45
CA VAL A 55 13.92 -12.34 -16.82
C VAL A 55 12.78 -12.17 -17.81
N SER A 56 11.58 -12.61 -17.44
CA SER A 56 10.36 -12.39 -18.21
C SER A 56 9.58 -11.18 -17.67
N TYR A 57 9.02 -10.39 -18.58
CA TYR A 57 8.09 -9.33 -18.23
C TYR A 57 6.65 -9.85 -18.30
N SER A 58 5.90 -9.64 -17.23
CA SER A 58 4.50 -10.07 -17.11
C SER A 58 3.62 -8.92 -16.69
N MET A 59 2.43 -8.83 -17.29
CA MET A 59 1.34 -7.92 -16.90
C MET A 59 0.41 -8.54 -15.83
N SER A 60 0.85 -9.63 -15.18
CA SER A 60 0.09 -10.27 -14.11
C SER A 60 0.04 -9.41 -12.83
N GLU A 61 -0.76 -9.84 -11.85
CA GLU A 61 -0.88 -9.17 -10.55
C GLU A 61 0.45 -9.01 -9.79
N GLN A 62 1.41 -9.88 -10.06
CA GLN A 62 2.75 -9.87 -9.47
C GLN A 62 3.78 -9.14 -10.35
N GLY A 63 3.36 -8.64 -11.52
CA GLY A 63 4.20 -7.97 -12.49
C GLY A 63 4.65 -6.57 -12.05
N ALA A 64 5.65 -6.05 -12.75
CA ALA A 64 6.23 -4.74 -12.44
C ALA A 64 5.22 -3.59 -12.61
N TYR A 65 4.33 -3.67 -13.60
CA TYR A 65 3.29 -2.66 -13.80
C TYR A 65 2.37 -2.53 -12.58
N GLU A 66 1.88 -3.66 -12.04
CA GLU A 66 1.00 -3.66 -10.87
C GLU A 66 1.73 -3.20 -9.60
N TYR A 67 3.02 -3.56 -9.46
CA TYR A 67 3.85 -3.01 -8.38
C TYR A 67 3.93 -1.48 -8.44
N ILE A 68 4.16 -0.92 -9.64
CA ILE A 68 4.23 0.53 -9.84
C ILE A 68 2.86 1.18 -9.60
N ARG A 69 1.78 0.61 -10.15
CA ARG A 69 0.40 1.07 -9.93
C ARG A 69 0.08 1.17 -8.45
N ARG A 70 0.40 0.14 -7.67
CA ARG A 70 0.23 0.13 -6.20
C ARG A 70 1.14 1.14 -5.51
N THR A 71 2.38 1.30 -5.97
CA THR A 71 3.34 2.26 -5.41
C THR A 71 2.82 3.69 -5.52
N VAL A 72 2.18 4.06 -6.65
CA VAL A 72 1.59 5.39 -6.84
C VAL A 72 0.47 5.65 -5.83
N ILE A 73 -0.42 4.67 -5.60
CA ILE A 73 -1.50 4.78 -4.60
C ILE A 73 -0.92 5.05 -3.20
N GLY A 74 0.18 4.36 -2.83
CA GLY A 74 0.84 4.56 -1.53
C GLY A 74 1.69 5.83 -1.44
N ASN A 75 2.00 6.48 -2.58
CA ASN A 75 2.90 7.63 -2.67
C ASN A 75 2.32 8.70 -3.62
N PRO A 76 1.19 9.33 -3.27
CA PRO A 76 0.50 10.29 -4.15
C PRO A 76 1.30 11.57 -4.45
N HIS A 77 2.41 11.80 -3.75
CA HIS A 77 3.31 12.93 -3.94
C HIS A 77 4.39 12.67 -5.01
N ALA A 78 4.53 11.42 -5.46
CA ALA A 78 5.55 11.02 -6.40
C ALA A 78 5.00 11.02 -7.82
N ARG A 79 5.80 11.55 -8.76
CA ARG A 79 5.59 11.36 -10.19
C ARG A 79 6.42 10.17 -10.65
N ILE A 80 5.80 9.20 -11.31
CA ILE A 80 6.48 7.98 -11.79
C ILE A 80 6.29 7.86 -13.30
N VAL A 81 7.39 7.73 -14.04
CA VAL A 81 7.36 7.41 -15.48
C VAL A 81 7.91 6.01 -15.67
N PHE A 82 7.09 5.11 -16.20
CA PHE A 82 7.45 3.73 -16.45
C PHE A 82 7.39 3.44 -17.93
N LYS A 83 8.51 3.02 -18.52
CA LYS A 83 8.58 2.51 -19.89
C LYS A 83 8.77 1.00 -19.83
N ASP A 84 7.83 0.26 -20.39
CA ASP A 84 7.90 -1.20 -20.39
C ASP A 84 8.75 -1.73 -21.58
N PRO A 85 9.13 -3.03 -21.57
CA PRO A 85 9.90 -3.64 -22.67
C PRO A 85 9.18 -3.64 -24.02
N THR A 86 7.84 -3.47 -24.04
CA THR A 86 7.05 -3.38 -25.28
C THR A 86 7.06 -1.98 -25.88
N GLY A 87 7.69 -1.01 -25.19
CA GLY A 87 7.78 0.39 -25.62
C GLY A 87 6.67 1.27 -25.07
N ARG A 88 5.68 0.72 -24.35
CA ARG A 88 4.59 1.52 -23.77
C ARG A 88 5.12 2.38 -22.63
N LYS A 89 4.70 3.64 -22.62
CA LYS A 89 5.06 4.62 -21.60
C LYS A 89 3.85 4.96 -20.74
N TYR A 90 3.95 4.68 -19.45
CA TYR A 90 2.98 5.04 -18.44
C TYR A 90 3.52 6.23 -17.65
N THR A 91 2.76 7.30 -17.56
CA THR A 91 3.11 8.48 -16.77
C THR A 91 2.07 8.65 -15.68
N PHE A 92 2.49 8.41 -14.43
CA PHE A 92 1.71 8.63 -13.23
C PHE A 92 2.09 10.01 -12.70
N GLU A 93 1.20 10.97 -12.84
CA GLU A 93 1.39 12.31 -12.28
C GLU A 93 1.15 12.30 -10.76
N ARG A 94 1.51 13.41 -10.10
CA ARG A 94 1.31 13.54 -8.65
C ARG A 94 -0.14 13.91 -8.34
N ALA A 95 -0.74 13.24 -7.36
CA ALA A 95 -2.04 13.62 -6.79
C ALA A 95 -1.93 14.78 -5.78
N THR A 96 -0.74 14.99 -5.21
CA THR A 96 -0.48 16.05 -4.23
C THR A 96 0.93 16.61 -4.36
N ASP A 97 1.11 17.88 -4.01
CA ASP A 97 2.43 18.48 -3.80
C ASP A 97 2.93 18.36 -2.35
N GLN A 98 2.14 17.75 -1.46
CA GLN A 98 2.51 17.60 -0.06
C GLN A 98 3.56 16.50 0.13
N ILE A 99 4.81 16.90 0.32
CA ILE A 99 5.91 15.98 0.59
C ILE A 99 5.87 15.52 2.06
N PRO A 100 5.83 14.20 2.33
CA PRO A 100 5.85 13.69 3.70
C PRO A 100 7.18 13.99 4.42
N PRO A 101 7.14 14.31 5.71
CA PRO A 101 8.36 14.63 6.47
C PRO A 101 9.23 13.39 6.65
N LEU A 102 10.55 13.59 6.68
CA LEU A 102 11.51 12.52 6.88
C LEU A 102 11.29 11.81 8.24
N PRO A 103 11.36 10.47 8.29
CA PRO A 103 11.31 9.73 9.53
C PRO A 103 12.53 10.08 10.39
N LYS A 104 12.34 10.15 11.71
CA LYS A 104 13.41 10.34 12.69
C LYS A 104 13.73 9.00 13.33
N ALA A 105 15.02 8.71 13.50
CA ALA A 105 15.46 7.54 14.25
C ALA A 105 14.88 7.60 15.68
N VAL A 106 14.40 6.47 16.17
CA VAL A 106 13.89 6.32 17.53
C VAL A 106 14.63 5.20 18.23
N LEU A 107 14.86 5.39 19.53
CA LEU A 107 15.47 4.34 20.35
C LEU A 107 14.47 3.19 20.55
N PRO A 108 14.96 1.94 20.57
CA PRO A 108 14.12 0.78 20.83
C PRO A 108 13.47 0.86 22.22
N HIS A 109 12.31 0.23 22.37
CA HIS A 109 11.60 0.16 23.64
C HIS A 109 12.02 -1.09 24.43
N PRO A 110 12.11 -1.05 25.77
CA PRO A 110 12.54 -2.18 26.60
C PRO A 110 11.75 -3.47 26.40
N LYS A 111 10.45 -3.38 26.16
CA LYS A 111 9.60 -4.56 25.87
C LYS A 111 9.77 -5.14 24.46
N GLY A 112 10.49 -4.44 23.60
CA GLY A 112 10.70 -4.84 22.21
C GLY A 112 12.11 -5.29 21.91
N VAL A 113 12.98 -5.39 22.93
CA VAL A 113 14.37 -5.84 22.77
C VAL A 113 14.52 -7.29 23.22
N THR A 114 15.39 -8.00 22.53
CA THR A 114 15.80 -9.38 22.86
C THR A 114 17.12 -9.38 23.62
N ALA A 115 17.49 -10.53 24.18
CA ALA A 115 18.78 -10.69 24.84
C ALA A 115 19.95 -10.42 23.88
N ASP A 116 19.81 -10.84 22.62
CA ASP A 116 20.81 -10.62 21.57
C ASP A 116 20.98 -9.13 21.26
N ASP A 117 19.88 -8.38 21.18
CA ASP A 117 19.94 -6.92 20.99
C ASP A 117 20.74 -6.24 22.11
N ILE A 118 20.53 -6.64 23.37
CA ILE A 118 21.29 -6.12 24.50
C ILE A 118 22.78 -6.46 24.38
N ILE A 119 23.10 -7.70 23.99
CA ILE A 119 24.48 -8.14 23.81
C ILE A 119 25.18 -7.37 22.69
N ASP A 120 24.48 -7.11 21.58
CA ASP A 120 25.05 -6.35 20.47
C ASP A 120 25.22 -4.86 20.82
N LEU A 121 24.30 -4.28 21.59
CA LEU A 121 24.48 -2.96 22.21
C LEU A 121 25.72 -2.95 23.13
N CYS A 122 25.93 -4.01 23.91
CA CYS A 122 27.10 -4.13 24.79
C CYS A 122 28.43 -4.22 24.04
N LYS A 123 28.47 -4.86 22.86
CA LYS A 123 29.68 -4.97 22.02
C LYS A 123 30.05 -3.65 21.36
N THR A 124 29.06 -2.93 20.85
CA THR A 124 29.24 -1.72 20.02
C THR A 124 29.38 -0.43 20.84
N THR A 125 28.94 -0.43 22.10
CA THR A 125 28.93 0.78 22.92
C THR A 125 30.32 1.25 23.39
N ASN A 126 30.43 2.57 23.61
CA ASN A 126 31.53 3.22 24.29
C ASN A 126 31.26 3.52 25.78
N LYS A 127 30.08 3.17 26.31
CA LYS A 127 29.71 3.46 27.70
C LYS A 127 30.50 2.60 28.68
N LYS A 128 30.89 3.19 29.81
CA LYS A 128 31.71 2.50 30.84
C LYS A 128 30.89 1.61 31.78
N ARG A 129 29.59 1.89 31.94
CA ARG A 129 28.69 1.22 32.90
C ARG A 129 27.41 0.76 32.22
N PHE A 130 26.92 -0.42 32.59
CA PHE A 130 25.74 -1.03 31.98
C PHE A 130 24.45 -0.21 32.18
N LYS A 131 24.22 0.39 33.35
CA LYS A 131 23.10 1.33 33.55
C LYS A 131 23.07 2.50 32.56
N ASN A 132 24.23 3.06 32.25
CA ASN A 132 24.33 4.20 31.35
C ASN A 132 24.10 3.78 29.90
N LEU A 133 24.44 2.54 29.54
CA LEU A 133 24.08 1.96 28.25
C LEU A 133 22.55 1.85 28.14
N LEU A 134 21.90 1.18 29.08
CA LEU A 134 20.46 0.92 29.03
C LEU A 134 19.64 2.22 29.00
N MET A 135 20.02 3.25 29.75
CA MET A 135 19.32 4.55 29.75
C MET A 135 19.52 5.35 28.45
N ASP A 136 20.66 5.19 27.78
CA ASP A 136 21.00 5.98 26.58
C ASP A 136 20.54 5.30 25.29
N SER A 137 20.55 3.97 25.27
CA SER A 137 20.22 3.16 24.09
C SER A 137 18.78 2.68 24.05
N LEU A 138 18.05 2.70 25.17
CA LEU A 138 16.63 2.33 25.22
C LEU A 138 15.76 3.55 25.52
N SER A 139 14.60 3.61 24.85
CA SER A 139 13.59 4.63 25.14
C SER A 139 12.87 4.33 26.46
N ARG A 140 12.40 5.38 27.15
CA ARG A 140 11.55 5.27 28.36
C ARG A 140 12.18 4.53 29.55
N VAL A 141 13.50 4.34 29.56
CA VAL A 141 14.24 3.79 30.71
C VAL A 141 14.77 4.94 31.57
N SER A 142 14.34 4.98 32.83
CA SER A 142 14.80 5.97 33.81
C SER A 142 15.73 5.32 34.84
N ALA A 143 16.50 6.12 35.56
CA ALA A 143 17.33 5.63 36.66
C ALA A 143 16.53 4.86 37.72
N LYS A 144 15.26 5.23 37.96
CA LYS A 144 14.36 4.49 38.84
C LYS A 144 14.08 3.08 38.31
N LYS A 145 13.79 2.96 37.00
CA LYS A 145 13.57 1.65 36.36
C LYS A 145 14.81 0.77 36.40
N ILE A 146 15.99 1.34 36.22
CA ILE A 146 17.24 0.58 36.35
C ILE A 146 17.41 0.01 37.76
N LYS A 147 17.11 0.80 38.81
CA LYS A 147 17.18 0.31 40.19
C LYS A 147 16.20 -0.84 40.45
N GLU A 148 14.97 -0.73 39.95
CA GLU A 148 13.98 -1.81 40.06
C GLU A 148 14.49 -3.10 39.38
N VAL A 149 15.19 -3.00 38.24
CA VAL A 149 15.81 -4.17 37.57
C VAL A 149 17.00 -4.71 38.37
N GLU A 150 17.85 -3.84 38.91
CA GLU A 150 19.00 -4.21 39.75
C GLU A 150 18.55 -4.99 40.99
N GLU A 151 17.52 -4.50 41.69
CA GLU A 151 16.92 -5.14 42.86
C GLU A 151 16.28 -6.50 42.52
N ALA A 152 15.65 -6.62 41.34
CA ALA A 152 14.96 -7.85 40.93
C ALA A 152 15.90 -8.92 40.36
N THR A 153 16.99 -8.52 39.70
CA THR A 153 17.91 -9.45 39.01
C THR A 153 19.19 -9.74 39.80
N GLY A 154 19.57 -8.86 40.73
CA GLY A 154 20.83 -8.94 41.46
C GLY A 154 22.08 -8.62 40.60
N ILE A 155 21.88 -8.13 39.37
CA ILE A 155 22.98 -7.80 38.45
C ILE A 155 23.56 -6.44 38.83
N ASP A 156 24.89 -6.37 39.03
CA ASP A 156 25.57 -5.09 39.25
C ASP A 156 25.51 -4.21 37.98
N MET A 157 24.70 -3.16 38.04
CA MET A 157 24.50 -2.26 36.91
C MET A 157 25.70 -1.32 36.66
N ASN A 158 26.73 -1.34 37.51
CA ASN A 158 28.00 -0.64 37.29
C ASN A 158 29.03 -1.47 36.52
N LYS A 159 28.77 -2.76 36.29
CA LYS A 159 29.60 -3.64 35.48
C LYS A 159 29.83 -3.05 34.08
N ARG A 160 30.97 -3.37 33.47
CA ARG A 160 31.29 -2.92 32.11
C ARG A 160 30.35 -3.60 31.12
N PRO A 161 29.73 -2.89 30.17
CA PRO A 161 28.82 -3.48 29.19
C PRO A 161 29.40 -4.70 28.47
N LYS A 162 30.65 -4.63 28.03
CA LYS A 162 31.36 -5.73 27.33
C LYS A 162 31.54 -7.01 28.16
N SER A 163 31.31 -6.97 29.46
CA SER A 163 31.40 -8.15 30.35
C SER A 163 30.04 -8.73 30.74
N ILE A 164 28.94 -8.19 30.21
CA ILE A 164 27.61 -8.74 30.39
C ILE A 164 27.50 -10.04 29.61
N THR A 165 27.06 -11.09 30.29
CA THR A 165 26.82 -12.41 29.70
C THR A 165 25.43 -12.49 29.09
N TRP A 166 25.22 -13.43 28.17
CA TRP A 166 23.90 -13.64 27.55
C TRP A 166 22.81 -13.96 28.59
N LYS A 167 23.15 -14.76 29.62
CA LYS A 167 22.23 -15.09 30.72
C LYS A 167 21.84 -13.87 31.56
N GLU A 168 22.78 -12.97 31.84
CA GLU A 168 22.48 -11.70 32.52
C GLU A 168 21.56 -10.81 31.64
N ALA A 169 21.80 -10.77 30.32
CA ALA A 169 20.95 -10.02 29.39
C ALA A 169 19.53 -10.60 29.31
N GLU A 170 19.38 -11.93 29.27
CA GLU A 170 18.09 -12.62 29.29
C GLU A 170 17.30 -12.31 30.57
N GLN A 171 17.96 -12.30 31.74
CA GLN A 171 17.32 -11.91 33.00
C GLN A 171 16.78 -10.47 32.98
N VAL A 172 17.52 -9.55 32.36
CA VAL A 172 17.09 -8.15 32.20
C VAL A 172 15.86 -8.05 31.29
N VAL A 173 15.85 -8.75 30.15
CA VAL A 173 14.71 -8.76 29.20
C VAL A 173 13.47 -9.35 29.86
N ASN A 174 13.60 -10.49 30.53
CA ASN A 174 12.50 -11.12 31.25
C ASN A 174 11.91 -10.19 32.32
N GLN A 175 12.76 -9.36 32.97
CA GLN A 175 12.24 -8.33 33.87
C GLN A 175 11.53 -7.19 33.13
N PHE A 176 12.05 -6.73 31.99
CA PHE A 176 11.38 -5.68 31.22
C PHE A 176 9.95 -6.07 30.80
N ASP A 177 9.69 -7.34 30.54
CA ASP A 177 8.36 -7.82 30.18
C ASP A 177 7.36 -7.72 31.34
N GLN A 178 7.81 -8.05 32.55
CA GLN A 178 7.01 -7.99 33.78
C GLN A 178 6.78 -6.54 34.25
N MET A 179 7.71 -5.65 33.96
CA MET A 179 7.64 -4.25 34.37
C MET A 179 6.62 -3.44 33.57
N LYS A 180 6.11 -2.37 34.20
CA LYS A 180 5.28 -1.36 33.53
C LYS A 180 6.15 -0.23 32.97
N PHE A 181 6.03 0.01 31.68
CA PHE A 181 6.67 1.10 30.95
C PHE A 181 5.63 2.05 30.37
N MET A 182 6.06 3.28 30.06
CA MET A 182 5.28 4.21 29.24
C MET A 182 5.17 3.68 27.80
N ALA A 183 4.16 4.14 27.06
CA ALA A 183 4.01 3.76 25.66
C ALA A 183 5.26 4.11 24.82
N PRO A 184 5.59 3.29 23.81
CA PRO A 184 6.73 3.52 22.94
C PRO A 184 6.60 4.85 22.16
N PRO A 185 7.74 5.44 21.75
CA PRO A 185 7.73 6.69 20.99
C PRO A 185 7.11 6.50 19.59
N THR A 186 6.18 7.38 19.22
CA THR A 186 5.47 7.33 17.92
C THR A 186 6.04 8.31 16.89
N SER A 187 7.01 9.14 17.28
CA SER A 187 7.57 10.21 16.45
C SER A 187 8.23 9.72 15.16
N GLY A 188 8.72 8.48 15.16
CA GLY A 188 9.33 7.82 14.01
C GLY A 188 8.33 7.34 12.96
N LEU A 189 7.06 7.19 13.33
CA LEU A 189 6.01 6.69 12.42
C LEU A 189 5.48 7.83 11.55
N LYS A 190 5.55 7.66 10.23
CA LYS A 190 5.09 8.62 9.22
C LYS A 190 3.94 8.02 8.39
N PRO A 191 2.68 8.14 8.86
CA PRO A 191 1.52 7.69 8.09
C PRO A 191 1.43 8.42 6.73
N ILE A 192 0.68 7.87 5.79
CA ILE A 192 0.34 8.55 4.52
C ILE A 192 -0.72 9.63 4.79
N GLY A 193 -1.71 9.30 5.61
CA GLY A 193 -2.89 10.12 5.89
C GLY A 193 -4.11 9.65 5.10
N ASP A 194 -5.29 9.80 5.71
CA ASP A 194 -6.58 9.43 5.13
C ASP A 194 -6.89 10.19 3.83
N GLU A 195 -6.75 11.52 3.83
CA GLU A 195 -6.97 12.34 2.64
C GLU A 195 -6.06 11.94 1.47
N GLN A 196 -4.80 11.64 1.76
CA GLN A 196 -3.80 11.30 0.74
C GLN A 196 -4.03 9.90 0.17
N ILE A 197 -4.45 8.94 1.00
CA ILE A 197 -4.87 7.62 0.53
C ILE A 197 -6.11 7.72 -0.35
N GLU A 198 -7.10 8.54 0.02
CA GLU A 198 -8.31 8.74 -0.80
C GLU A 198 -7.96 9.33 -2.17
N LYS A 199 -7.08 10.34 -2.23
CA LYS A 199 -6.60 10.90 -3.52
C LYS A 199 -5.91 9.86 -4.39
N GLY A 200 -4.98 9.10 -3.84
CA GLY A 200 -4.27 8.04 -4.57
C GLY A 200 -5.19 6.93 -5.08
N ILE A 201 -6.18 6.53 -4.28
CA ILE A 201 -7.22 5.58 -4.70
C ILE A 201 -8.07 6.15 -5.82
N ASN A 202 -8.50 7.40 -5.71
CA ASN A 202 -9.42 8.01 -6.66
C ASN A 202 -8.78 8.24 -8.03
N GLU A 203 -7.52 8.69 -8.06
CA GLU A 203 -6.78 8.92 -9.31
C GLU A 203 -6.58 7.62 -10.12
N ILE A 204 -6.27 6.52 -9.43
CA ILE A 204 -5.91 5.25 -10.08
C ILE A 204 -7.12 4.36 -10.37
N LEU A 205 -8.04 4.24 -9.40
CA LEU A 205 -9.15 3.28 -9.47
C LEU A 205 -10.47 3.91 -9.95
N LEU A 206 -10.57 5.24 -9.98
CA LEU A 206 -11.78 5.98 -10.36
C LEU A 206 -13.06 5.32 -9.82
N PRO A 207 -13.15 5.10 -8.49
CA PRO A 207 -14.26 4.37 -7.90
C PRO A 207 -15.51 5.24 -7.83
N GLU A 208 -16.66 4.63 -7.60
CA GLU A 208 -17.89 5.37 -7.31
C GLU A 208 -17.97 5.80 -5.85
N PHE A 209 -17.26 5.08 -4.98
CA PHE A 209 -17.13 5.37 -3.56
C PHE A 209 -15.73 5.01 -3.07
N SER A 210 -15.15 5.89 -2.28
CA SER A 210 -13.88 5.70 -1.61
C SER A 210 -13.92 6.30 -0.22
N THR A 211 -13.23 5.66 0.72
CA THR A 211 -12.91 6.27 2.00
C THR A 211 -11.67 5.62 2.61
N ALA A 212 -10.91 6.39 3.39
CA ALA A 212 -9.78 5.92 4.15
C ALA A 212 -9.87 6.30 5.63
N ILE A 213 -9.01 5.66 6.42
CA ILE A 213 -8.81 5.99 7.83
C ILE A 213 -7.37 5.71 8.23
N THR A 214 -6.75 6.65 8.94
CA THR A 214 -5.50 6.46 9.67
C THR A 214 -5.82 6.24 11.15
N ARG A 215 -5.41 5.10 11.71
CA ARG A 215 -5.66 4.78 13.12
C ARG A 215 -4.64 5.45 14.04
N LYS A 216 -4.95 5.46 15.34
CA LYS A 216 -4.00 5.86 16.37
C LYS A 216 -2.89 4.80 16.49
N PRO A 217 -1.65 5.19 16.84
CA PRO A 217 -0.57 4.24 17.06
C PRO A 217 -0.93 3.21 18.14
N GLN A 218 -0.57 1.96 17.92
CA GLN A 218 -0.63 0.85 18.88
C GLN A 218 0.77 0.24 19.00
N ALA A 219 0.94 -0.74 19.90
CA ALA A 219 2.19 -1.48 20.05
C ALA A 219 1.91 -2.98 20.00
N TYR A 220 2.78 -3.74 19.34
CA TYR A 220 2.77 -5.21 19.38
C TYR A 220 4.00 -5.70 20.14
N ARG A 221 3.90 -6.87 20.78
CA ARG A 221 4.92 -7.39 21.72
C ARG A 221 5.29 -6.37 22.81
N GLY A 222 4.38 -5.44 23.12
CA GLY A 222 4.57 -4.38 24.11
C GLY A 222 5.63 -3.31 23.83
N GLY A 223 6.45 -3.43 22.77
CA GLY A 223 7.59 -2.55 22.53
C GLY A 223 7.70 -1.92 21.15
N VAL A 224 7.11 -2.51 20.11
CA VAL A 224 7.24 -1.98 18.76
C VAL A 224 5.96 -1.24 18.37
N SER A 225 6.07 0.07 18.16
CA SER A 225 4.94 0.92 17.78
C SER A 225 4.59 0.75 16.32
N PHE A 226 3.29 0.64 16.01
CA PHE A 226 2.78 0.57 14.65
C PHE A 226 1.50 1.41 14.47
N ILE A 227 1.22 1.82 13.24
CA ILE A 227 -0.04 2.44 12.81
C ILE A 227 -0.61 1.59 11.68
N ILE A 228 -1.93 1.43 11.68
CA ILE A 228 -2.66 0.85 10.55
C ILE A 228 -3.41 1.94 9.82
N GLU A 229 -3.25 1.97 8.50
CA GLU A 229 -4.09 2.75 7.60
C GLU A 229 -4.89 1.79 6.74
N ALA A 230 -6.18 2.08 6.56
CA ALA A 230 -7.06 1.27 5.74
C ALA A 230 -7.86 2.16 4.80
N GLY A 231 -7.99 1.74 3.55
CA GLY A 231 -8.80 2.38 2.52
C GLY A 231 -9.71 1.36 1.84
N ILE A 232 -10.88 1.80 1.39
CA ILE A 232 -11.80 0.96 0.62
C ILE A 232 -12.31 1.75 -0.58
N ALA A 233 -12.35 1.09 -1.73
CA ALA A 233 -12.89 1.60 -2.98
C ALA A 233 -13.96 0.64 -3.49
N TYR A 234 -15.07 1.17 -4.01
CA TYR A 234 -16.21 0.39 -4.52
C TYR A 234 -16.69 0.95 -5.87
N GLY A 235 -16.97 0.04 -6.82
CA GLY A 235 -17.46 0.40 -8.15
C GLY A 235 -16.37 0.95 -9.08
N GLY A 236 -16.75 1.49 -10.23
CA GLY A 236 -15.79 2.06 -11.19
C GLY A 236 -14.76 1.03 -11.67
N LYS A 237 -13.46 1.37 -11.62
CA LYS A 237 -12.35 0.43 -11.90
C LYS A 237 -11.81 -0.28 -10.64
N ALA A 238 -12.55 -0.24 -9.52
CA ALA A 238 -12.20 -1.01 -8.32
C ALA A 238 -12.42 -2.53 -8.54
N GLY A 239 -11.67 -3.31 -7.77
CA GLY A 239 -11.50 -4.75 -7.96
C GLY A 239 -10.49 -5.08 -9.06
N ARG A 240 -10.14 -6.36 -9.14
CA ARG A 240 -9.29 -6.91 -10.20
C ARG A 240 -10.15 -7.58 -11.25
N LEU A 241 -9.78 -7.43 -12.51
CA LEU A 241 -10.45 -8.12 -13.62
C LEU A 241 -9.81 -9.50 -13.79
N VAL A 242 -10.59 -10.56 -13.55
CA VAL A 242 -10.15 -11.95 -13.78
C VAL A 242 -11.10 -12.56 -14.81
N GLY A 243 -10.63 -12.64 -16.06
CA GLY A 243 -11.50 -12.98 -17.20
C GLY A 243 -12.58 -11.92 -17.39
N GLN A 244 -13.85 -12.33 -17.33
CA GLN A 244 -15.02 -11.44 -17.44
C GLN A 244 -15.59 -10.99 -16.08
N GLN A 245 -15.04 -11.50 -14.97
CA GLN A 245 -15.56 -11.21 -13.63
C GLN A 245 -14.64 -10.24 -12.88
N LYS A 246 -15.26 -9.26 -12.22
CA LYS A 246 -14.55 -8.40 -11.26
C LYS A 246 -14.49 -9.11 -9.91
N LYS A 247 -13.27 -9.38 -9.46
CA LYS A 247 -13.00 -9.94 -8.14
C LYS A 247 -12.50 -8.87 -7.17
N ALA A 248 -12.63 -9.09 -5.87
CA ALA A 248 -12.01 -8.18 -4.91
C ALA A 248 -10.49 -8.15 -5.07
N GLU A 249 -9.94 -6.96 -4.90
CA GLU A 249 -8.51 -6.71 -4.85
C GLU A 249 -8.10 -6.35 -3.42
N ILE A 250 -7.09 -7.02 -2.88
CA ILE A 250 -6.50 -6.68 -1.58
C ILE A 250 -5.10 -6.12 -1.83
N MET A 251 -4.94 -4.82 -1.63
CA MET A 251 -3.67 -4.14 -1.76
C MET A 251 -3.01 -4.02 -0.38
N ARG A 252 -1.92 -4.78 -0.21
CA ARG A 252 -1.18 -4.88 1.04
C ARG A 252 0.05 -4.00 0.99
N PHE A 253 0.30 -3.24 2.04
CA PHE A 253 1.46 -2.36 2.15
C PHE A 253 2.13 -2.48 3.51
N ALA A 254 3.45 -2.33 3.51
CA ALA A 254 4.25 -2.14 4.71
C ALA A 254 5.19 -0.96 4.49
N ASN A 255 5.14 0.06 5.36
CA ASN A 255 5.92 1.29 5.25
C ASN A 255 5.85 1.92 3.84
N ARG A 256 4.64 1.99 3.25
CA ARG A 256 4.36 2.49 1.88
C ARG A 256 4.89 1.64 0.72
N VAL A 257 5.45 0.47 1.02
CA VAL A 257 5.93 -0.48 0.00
C VAL A 257 4.83 -1.51 -0.27
N PRO A 258 4.39 -1.70 -1.53
CA PRO A 258 3.46 -2.75 -1.88
C PRO A 258 4.04 -4.14 -1.64
N LEU A 259 3.21 -5.05 -1.13
CA LEU A 259 3.52 -6.46 -0.94
C LEU A 259 2.81 -7.27 -2.02
N THR A 260 3.55 -7.81 -2.98
CA THR A 260 2.99 -8.48 -4.18
C THR A 260 2.86 -9.99 -4.02
N PHE A 261 3.79 -10.64 -3.31
CA PHE A 261 3.83 -12.10 -3.16
C PHE A 261 3.31 -12.58 -1.79
N ASP A 262 3.16 -13.90 -1.62
CA ASP A 262 2.80 -14.54 -0.34
C ASP A 262 1.53 -13.99 0.32
N GLN A 263 0.50 -13.73 -0.49
CA GLN A 263 -0.75 -13.18 0.02
C GLN A 263 -1.47 -14.11 1.01
N GLY A 264 -1.34 -15.44 0.83
CA GLY A 264 -2.06 -16.44 1.62
C GLY A 264 -1.71 -16.44 3.11
N SER A 265 -0.43 -16.27 3.46
CA SER A 265 0.08 -16.31 4.84
C SER A 265 0.20 -14.93 5.50
N CYS A 266 -0.17 -13.86 4.81
CA CYS A 266 -0.01 -12.51 5.30
C CYS A 266 -1.13 -12.13 6.30
N ALA A 267 -0.74 -11.55 7.44
CA ALA A 267 -1.64 -11.05 8.49
C ALA A 267 -2.77 -10.17 7.97
N ILE A 268 -2.48 -9.29 7.00
CA ILE A 268 -3.47 -8.43 6.36
C ILE A 268 -4.57 -9.25 5.68
N THR A 269 -4.21 -10.26 4.90
CA THR A 269 -5.17 -11.10 4.18
C THR A 269 -6.02 -11.89 5.17
N GLU A 270 -5.39 -12.47 6.19
CA GLU A 270 -6.07 -13.21 7.26
C GLU A 270 -7.07 -12.32 8.02
N ALA A 271 -6.64 -11.11 8.38
CA ALA A 271 -7.48 -10.12 9.03
C ALA A 271 -8.71 -9.73 8.18
N LEU A 272 -8.54 -9.58 6.86
CA LEU A 272 -9.64 -9.21 5.96
C LEU A 272 -10.60 -10.36 5.68
N LYS A 273 -10.08 -11.58 5.51
CA LYS A 273 -10.90 -12.79 5.28
C LYS A 273 -11.73 -13.18 6.51
N SER A 274 -11.24 -12.87 7.71
CA SER A 274 -11.95 -13.16 8.95
C SER A 274 -13.12 -12.19 9.24
N ILE A 275 -13.32 -11.14 8.43
CA ILE A 275 -14.44 -10.20 8.58
C ILE A 275 -15.68 -10.74 7.86
N ASP A 276 -16.84 -10.67 8.52
CA ASP A 276 -18.13 -10.97 7.90
C ASP A 276 -18.63 -9.78 7.07
N TRP A 277 -18.29 -9.79 5.78
CA TRP A 277 -18.62 -8.73 4.82
C TRP A 277 -20.11 -8.62 4.49
N ARG A 278 -20.89 -9.68 4.73
CA ARG A 278 -22.35 -9.69 4.49
C ARG A 278 -23.06 -8.64 5.33
N ARG A 279 -22.56 -8.39 6.55
CA ARG A 279 -23.07 -7.36 7.47
C ARG A 279 -22.93 -5.95 6.90
N TYR A 280 -21.98 -5.73 5.99
CA TYR A 280 -21.71 -4.43 5.38
C TYR A 280 -22.30 -4.28 3.98
N GLY A 281 -23.23 -5.17 3.58
CA GLY A 281 -23.90 -5.11 2.28
C GLY A 281 -23.14 -5.78 1.13
N VAL A 282 -22.05 -6.49 1.41
CA VAL A 282 -21.23 -7.21 0.42
C VAL A 282 -21.47 -8.71 0.56
N ARG A 283 -22.21 -9.32 -0.38
CA ARG A 283 -22.63 -10.74 -0.28
C ARG A 283 -21.47 -11.72 -0.30
N ASN A 284 -20.56 -11.52 -1.25
CA ASN A 284 -19.31 -12.25 -1.37
C ASN A 284 -18.19 -11.24 -1.59
N LEU A 285 -17.13 -11.29 -0.78
CA LEU A 285 -15.98 -10.40 -0.97
C LEU A 285 -15.29 -10.74 -2.30
N ASP A 286 -15.09 -12.02 -2.59
CA ASP A 286 -14.28 -12.45 -3.73
C ASP A 286 -14.86 -12.04 -5.09
N ASP A 287 -16.19 -11.84 -5.17
CA ASP A 287 -16.90 -11.47 -6.41
C ASP A 287 -17.42 -10.02 -6.41
N ALA A 288 -16.95 -9.19 -5.48
CA ALA A 288 -17.35 -7.79 -5.40
C ALA A 288 -16.35 -6.87 -6.13
N PRO A 289 -16.83 -5.80 -6.79
CA PRO A 289 -15.98 -4.76 -7.36
C PRO A 289 -15.44 -3.84 -6.25
N ILE A 290 -14.60 -4.41 -5.38
CA ILE A 290 -14.03 -3.77 -4.20
C ILE A 290 -12.51 -3.86 -4.27
N SER A 291 -11.84 -2.75 -3.97
CA SER A 291 -10.41 -2.75 -3.64
C SER A 291 -10.24 -2.34 -2.19
N VAL A 292 -9.53 -3.15 -1.40
CA VAL A 292 -9.20 -2.86 -0.01
C VAL A 292 -7.71 -2.58 0.10
N PHE A 293 -7.37 -1.37 0.52
CA PHE A 293 -6.02 -0.93 0.82
C PHE A 293 -5.75 -1.09 2.31
N VAL A 294 -4.62 -1.71 2.69
CA VAL A 294 -4.16 -1.73 4.09
C VAL A 294 -2.65 -1.49 4.12
N ASN A 295 -2.22 -0.50 4.89
CA ASN A 295 -0.82 -0.15 5.11
C ASN A 295 -0.46 -0.27 6.58
N ILE A 296 0.62 -1.00 6.87
CA ILE A 296 1.20 -1.11 8.20
C ILE A 296 2.44 -0.22 8.25
N ILE A 297 2.43 0.79 9.14
CA ILE A 297 3.59 1.65 9.37
C ILE A 297 4.22 1.27 10.70
N SER A 298 5.46 0.83 10.69
CA SER A 298 6.19 0.44 11.90
C SER A 298 7.68 0.70 11.76
N THR A 299 8.37 0.93 12.88
CA THR A 299 9.84 0.99 12.93
C THR A 299 10.47 -0.35 12.60
N ASN A 300 9.79 -1.44 12.99
CA ASN A 300 10.14 -2.81 12.63
C ASN A 300 8.84 -3.52 12.23
N VAL A 301 8.78 -4.00 10.98
CA VAL A 301 7.61 -4.76 10.50
C VAL A 301 7.96 -6.24 10.64
N PRO A 302 7.12 -7.06 11.30
CA PRO A 302 7.42 -8.48 11.47
C PRO A 302 7.15 -9.22 10.15
N TYR A 303 8.19 -9.42 9.35
CA TYR A 303 8.08 -10.18 8.09
C TYR A 303 8.27 -11.69 8.34
N LEU A 304 7.57 -12.53 7.58
CA LEU A 304 7.72 -14.00 7.66
C LEU A 304 9.00 -14.49 6.96
N SER A 305 9.44 -13.81 5.91
CA SER A 305 10.59 -14.19 5.09
C SER A 305 11.54 -13.02 4.89
N THR A 306 12.79 -13.33 4.54
CA THR A 306 13.83 -12.35 4.19
C THR A 306 13.46 -11.50 2.96
N GLY A 307 12.57 -12.03 2.10
CA GLY A 307 12.03 -11.32 0.93
C GLY A 307 11.03 -10.20 1.27
N LYS A 308 10.59 -10.10 2.54
CA LYS A 308 9.71 -9.03 3.05
C LYS A 308 8.38 -8.89 2.29
N GLN A 309 7.81 -10.00 1.83
CA GLN A 309 6.57 -10.02 1.02
C GLN A 309 5.29 -10.27 1.82
N SER A 310 5.41 -10.73 3.07
CA SER A 310 4.27 -11.05 3.92
C SER A 310 4.56 -10.66 5.37
N VAL A 311 3.54 -10.12 6.04
CA VAL A 311 3.59 -9.72 7.45
C VAL A 311 3.11 -10.89 8.30
N ALA A 312 3.83 -11.18 9.37
CA ALA A 312 3.50 -12.23 10.32
C ALA A 312 2.19 -11.92 11.08
N PRO A 313 1.33 -12.95 11.30
CA PRO A 313 0.03 -12.78 11.94
C PRO A 313 0.14 -12.66 13.47
N GLU A 314 0.69 -11.54 13.94
CA GLU A 314 0.66 -11.17 15.36
C GLU A 314 -0.76 -10.72 15.76
N GLU A 315 -1.24 -11.17 16.91
CA GLU A 315 -2.63 -10.96 17.34
C GLU A 315 -3.02 -9.47 17.41
N GLU A 316 -2.15 -8.61 17.95
CA GLU A 316 -2.41 -7.19 18.08
C GLU A 316 -2.52 -6.49 16.72
N ILE A 317 -1.71 -6.94 15.75
CA ILE A 317 -1.72 -6.41 14.38
C ILE A 317 -3.00 -6.84 13.67
N VAL A 318 -3.33 -8.14 13.70
CA VAL A 318 -4.54 -8.70 13.07
C VAL A 318 -5.80 -8.03 13.65
N ARG A 319 -5.86 -7.87 14.97
CA ARG A 319 -6.96 -7.20 15.65
C ARG A 319 -7.12 -5.74 15.22
N GLU A 320 -6.02 -4.99 15.13
CA GLU A 320 -6.09 -3.57 14.74
C GLU A 320 -6.45 -3.39 13.27
N ILE A 321 -5.96 -4.26 12.37
CA ILE A 321 -6.36 -4.29 10.96
C ILE A 321 -7.86 -4.53 10.84
N ARG A 322 -8.40 -5.55 11.54
CA ARG A 322 -9.84 -5.81 11.58
C ARG A 322 -10.62 -4.58 12.01
N GLN A 323 -10.21 -3.92 13.09
CA GLN A 323 -10.89 -2.72 13.58
C GLN A 323 -10.83 -1.54 12.61
N ALA A 324 -9.72 -1.34 11.93
CA ALA A 324 -9.56 -0.29 10.92
C ALA A 324 -10.51 -0.54 9.74
N THR A 325 -10.49 -1.75 9.19
CA THR A 325 -11.35 -2.16 8.07
C THR A 325 -12.83 -2.11 8.42
N MET A 326 -13.23 -2.57 9.61
CA MET A 326 -14.64 -2.51 10.05
C MET A 326 -15.17 -1.08 10.20
N LYS A 327 -14.30 -0.08 10.45
CA LYS A 327 -14.72 1.33 10.49
C LYS A 327 -15.05 1.87 9.09
N ILE A 328 -14.20 1.58 8.10
CA ILE A 328 -14.45 2.00 6.72
C ILE A 328 -15.59 1.20 6.06
N ALA A 329 -15.73 -0.09 6.41
CA ALA A 329 -16.81 -0.94 5.92
C ALA A 329 -18.20 -0.43 6.33
N ARG A 330 -18.35 0.17 7.53
CA ARG A 330 -19.60 0.83 7.95
C ARG A 330 -19.96 2.05 7.09
N LYS A 331 -18.97 2.81 6.63
CA LYS A 331 -19.20 3.93 5.69
C LYS A 331 -19.65 3.38 4.32
N LEU A 332 -19.00 2.31 3.84
CA LEU A 332 -19.39 1.62 2.61
C LEU A 332 -20.83 1.08 2.68
N GLU A 333 -21.22 0.47 3.79
CA GLU A 333 -22.58 -0.03 4.00
C GLU A 333 -23.63 1.07 3.81
N LYS A 334 -23.39 2.26 4.40
CA LYS A 334 -24.27 3.42 4.24
C LYS A 334 -24.38 3.85 2.77
N TYR A 335 -23.27 3.82 2.03
CA TYR A 335 -23.26 4.12 0.59
C TYR A 335 -24.06 3.08 -0.20
N ILE A 336 -23.80 1.78 -0.02
CA ILE A 336 -24.50 0.69 -0.71
C ILE A 336 -26.01 0.77 -0.45
N ARG A 337 -26.42 1.02 0.80
CA ARG A 337 -27.82 1.18 1.17
C ARG A 337 -28.48 2.35 0.44
N THR A 338 -27.79 3.48 0.37
CA THR A 338 -28.27 4.69 -0.34
C THR A 338 -28.38 4.43 -1.84
N LYS A 339 -27.38 3.79 -2.44
CA LYS A 339 -27.39 3.39 -3.86
C LYS A 339 -28.55 2.45 -4.19
N LYS A 340 -28.80 1.44 -3.34
CA LYS A 340 -29.93 0.52 -3.51
C LYS A 340 -31.28 1.22 -3.38
N ALA A 341 -31.42 2.14 -2.42
CA ALA A 341 -32.62 2.94 -2.26
C ALA A 341 -32.89 3.83 -3.48
N ALA A 342 -31.85 4.50 -4.00
CA ALA A 342 -31.96 5.32 -5.21
C ALA A 342 -32.38 4.51 -6.44
N LYS A 343 -31.78 3.32 -6.64
CA LYS A 343 -32.15 2.42 -7.73
C LYS A 343 -33.60 1.92 -7.64
N ASN A 344 -34.06 1.61 -6.43
CA ASN A 344 -35.44 1.20 -6.22
C ASN A 344 -36.42 2.34 -6.52
N GLU A 345 -36.09 3.58 -6.13
CA GLU A 345 -36.92 4.75 -6.41
C GLU A 345 -36.94 5.07 -7.92
N GLU A 346 -35.81 4.91 -8.62
CA GLU A 346 -35.73 5.08 -10.07
C GLU A 346 -36.55 4.02 -10.83
N MET A 347 -36.46 2.75 -10.40
CA MET A 347 -37.29 1.68 -10.98
C MET A 347 -38.77 1.92 -10.73
N ARG A 348 -39.13 2.39 -9.54
CA ARG A 348 -40.50 2.79 -9.19
C ARG A 348 -40.97 3.95 -10.09
N ALA A 349 -40.18 5.01 -10.23
CA ALA A 349 -40.52 6.16 -11.07
C ALA A 349 -40.77 5.74 -12.53
N LYS A 350 -39.91 4.89 -13.10
CA LYS A 350 -40.09 4.36 -14.46
C LYS A 350 -41.43 3.61 -14.64
N ILE A 351 -41.79 2.79 -13.66
CA ILE A 351 -43.10 2.08 -13.67
C ILE A 351 -44.27 3.08 -13.70
N PHE A 352 -44.17 4.17 -12.93
CA PHE A 352 -45.21 5.21 -12.92
C PHE A 352 -45.24 6.02 -14.22
N GLU A 353 -44.07 6.35 -14.80
CA GLU A 353 -43.98 7.01 -16.11
C GLU A 353 -44.66 6.19 -17.21
N ASP A 354 -44.53 4.86 -17.17
CA ASP A 354 -45.15 3.96 -18.14
C ASP A 354 -46.66 3.76 -17.89
N LEU A 355 -47.07 3.58 -16.63
CA LEU A 355 -48.47 3.21 -16.29
C LEU A 355 -49.42 4.39 -16.14
N VAL A 356 -48.98 5.51 -15.54
CA VAL A 356 -49.87 6.65 -15.23
C VAL A 356 -50.55 7.22 -16.49
N PRO A 357 -49.85 7.44 -17.63
CA PRO A 357 -50.49 7.95 -18.83
C PRO A 357 -51.54 6.99 -19.38
N VAL A 358 -51.31 5.68 -19.27
CA VAL A 358 -52.26 4.65 -19.71
C VAL A 358 -53.52 4.68 -18.83
N VAL A 359 -53.35 4.69 -17.51
CA VAL A 359 -54.47 4.73 -16.56
C VAL A 359 -55.31 5.99 -16.74
N ILE A 360 -54.67 7.15 -16.91
CA ILE A 360 -55.39 8.42 -17.10
C ILE A 360 -56.16 8.41 -18.42
N LYS A 361 -55.55 7.97 -19.52
CA LYS A 361 -56.24 7.86 -20.83
C LYS A 361 -57.44 6.92 -20.77
N GLN A 362 -57.29 5.75 -20.16
CA GLN A 362 -58.40 4.78 -20.05
C GLN A 362 -59.49 5.26 -19.10
N SER A 363 -59.13 5.95 -18.01
CA SER A 363 -60.10 6.51 -17.06
C SER A 363 -60.88 7.68 -17.67
N ALA A 364 -60.21 8.54 -18.45
CA ALA A 364 -60.84 9.62 -19.19
C ALA A 364 -61.83 9.08 -20.24
N LEU A 365 -61.43 8.02 -20.96
CA LEU A 365 -62.30 7.31 -21.91
C LEU A 365 -63.54 6.72 -21.22
N LEU A 366 -63.37 6.03 -20.07
CA LEU A 366 -64.48 5.44 -19.32
C LEU A 366 -65.44 6.51 -18.76
N ALA A 367 -64.91 7.67 -18.40
CA ALA A 367 -65.68 8.79 -17.86
C ALA A 367 -66.27 9.71 -18.95
N GLU A 368 -66.07 9.40 -20.23
CA GLU A 368 -66.47 10.22 -21.39
C GLU A 368 -65.97 11.67 -21.29
N LYS A 369 -64.74 11.86 -20.81
CA LYS A 369 -64.10 13.18 -20.63
C LYS A 369 -62.76 13.25 -21.38
N ASP A 370 -62.35 14.48 -21.68
CA ASP A 370 -61.00 14.74 -22.20
C ASP A 370 -59.92 14.41 -21.17
N VAL A 371 -58.74 14.05 -21.66
CA VAL A 371 -57.58 13.71 -20.83
C VAL A 371 -57.15 14.96 -20.05
N PRO A 372 -57.19 14.92 -18.70
CA PRO A 372 -56.74 16.05 -17.89
C PRO A 372 -55.22 16.23 -17.96
N GLU A 373 -54.74 17.45 -17.76
CA GLU A 373 -53.31 17.73 -17.61
C GLU A 373 -52.76 17.05 -16.35
N TYR A 374 -51.71 16.24 -16.49
CA TYR A 374 -51.23 15.37 -15.42
C TYR A 374 -49.75 15.52 -15.07
N ASP A 375 -49.04 16.50 -15.62
CA ASP A 375 -47.60 16.68 -15.41
C ASP A 375 -47.25 16.91 -13.92
N LYS A 376 -48.09 17.65 -13.19
CA LYS A 376 -47.92 17.86 -11.74
C LYS A 376 -48.04 16.56 -10.95
N ILE A 377 -49.01 15.72 -11.31
CA ILE A 377 -49.22 14.40 -10.68
C ILE A 377 -48.06 13.47 -11.04
N MET A 378 -47.57 13.54 -12.28
CA MET A 378 -46.43 12.75 -12.73
C MET A 378 -45.18 13.08 -11.92
N ASP A 379 -44.86 14.36 -11.74
CA ASP A 379 -43.68 14.80 -10.98
C ASP A 379 -43.78 14.44 -9.49
N GLU A 380 -44.99 14.51 -8.92
CA GLU A 380 -45.26 14.10 -7.54
C GLU A 380 -45.10 12.58 -7.37
N VAL A 381 -45.69 11.77 -8.24
CA VAL A 381 -45.69 10.31 -8.11
C VAL A 381 -44.31 9.69 -8.43
N THR A 382 -43.55 10.34 -9.31
CA THR A 382 -42.18 9.91 -9.68
C THR A 382 -41.11 10.34 -8.68
N HIS A 383 -41.46 11.19 -7.70
CA HIS A 383 -40.52 11.73 -6.69
C HIS A 383 -39.19 12.23 -7.29
N LYS A 384 -39.21 12.90 -8.46
CA LYS A 384 -38.00 13.31 -9.19
C LYS A 384 -37.00 14.09 -8.35
N ALA A 385 -37.48 15.01 -7.50
CA ALA A 385 -36.63 15.80 -6.60
C ALA A 385 -35.83 14.94 -5.62
N LYS A 386 -36.46 13.89 -5.06
CA LYS A 386 -35.83 12.95 -4.12
C LYS A 386 -34.78 12.09 -4.83
N ILE A 387 -35.04 11.66 -6.07
CA ILE A 387 -34.08 10.92 -6.90
C ILE A 387 -32.86 11.80 -7.22
N MET A 388 -33.08 13.06 -7.59
CA MET A 388 -31.99 14.00 -7.85
C MET A 388 -31.12 14.27 -6.61
N ASP A 389 -31.72 14.49 -5.43
CA ASP A 389 -30.98 14.64 -4.17
C ASP A 389 -30.15 13.38 -3.84
N MET A 390 -30.73 12.19 -3.99
CA MET A 390 -29.99 10.94 -3.79
C MET A 390 -28.84 10.78 -4.79
N LYS A 391 -29.05 11.10 -6.08
CA LYS A 391 -27.99 11.07 -7.10
C LYS A 391 -26.88 12.08 -6.80
N HIS A 392 -27.22 13.28 -6.32
CA HIS A 392 -26.24 14.28 -5.93
C HIS A 392 -25.37 13.81 -4.76
N ARG A 393 -25.96 13.17 -3.74
CA ARG A 393 -25.23 12.58 -2.60
C ARG A 393 -24.31 11.41 -2.97
N LEU A 394 -24.54 10.79 -4.13
CA LEU A 394 -23.74 9.66 -4.63
C LEU A 394 -22.62 10.11 -5.58
N LYS A 395 -22.59 11.37 -6.01
CA LYS A 395 -21.53 11.88 -6.89
C LYS A 395 -20.24 12.10 -6.09
N GLN A 396 -19.16 11.47 -6.55
CA GLN A 396 -17.80 11.88 -6.20
C GLN A 396 -17.32 12.98 -7.17
N PRO A 397 -16.30 13.78 -6.79
CA PRO A 397 -15.68 14.72 -7.72
C PRO A 397 -15.25 13.98 -8.99
N GLU A 398 -15.59 14.54 -10.15
CA GLU A 398 -15.08 14.06 -11.42
C GLU A 398 -13.58 14.29 -11.45
N ILE A 399 -12.82 13.21 -11.57
CA ILE A 399 -11.37 13.25 -11.73
C ILE A 399 -11.10 12.87 -13.17
N GLU A 400 -10.37 13.74 -13.88
CA GLU A 400 -9.95 13.45 -15.23
C GLU A 400 -9.09 12.18 -15.25
N PRO A 401 -9.47 11.16 -16.03
CA PRO A 401 -8.72 9.92 -16.08
C PRO A 401 -7.32 10.17 -16.64
N MET A 402 -6.33 9.50 -16.04
CA MET A 402 -4.93 9.52 -16.44
C MET A 402 -4.73 9.40 -17.95
N GLN A 403 -3.99 10.34 -18.54
CA GLN A 403 -3.58 10.28 -19.94
C GLN A 403 -2.53 9.18 -20.12
N ILE A 404 -2.96 8.03 -20.63
CA ILE A 404 -2.03 7.04 -21.19
C ILE A 404 -1.64 7.54 -22.58
N VAL A 405 -0.51 8.23 -22.68
CA VAL A 405 0.06 8.54 -23.99
C VAL A 405 0.81 7.31 -24.48
N ILE A 406 0.16 6.50 -25.32
CA ILE A 406 0.84 5.45 -26.08
C ILE A 406 1.54 6.15 -27.25
N THR A 407 2.81 6.52 -27.06
CA THR A 407 3.68 6.82 -28.19
C THR A 407 4.25 5.50 -28.71
N GLU A 408 3.74 5.01 -29.83
CA GLU A 408 4.50 4.07 -30.66
C GLU A 408 5.62 4.86 -31.35
N ASP A 409 6.88 4.64 -30.96
CA ASP A 409 7.99 5.09 -31.79
C ASP A 409 8.32 4.00 -32.81
N PRO A 410 8.42 4.32 -34.11
CA PRO A 410 8.63 3.35 -35.17
C PRO A 410 10.06 2.79 -35.17
N LYS A 411 10.14 1.47 -35.36
CA LYS A 411 11.32 0.65 -35.67
C LYS A 411 12.41 0.62 -34.59
N THR A 412 12.33 -0.43 -33.77
CA THR A 412 13.50 -1.06 -33.16
C THR A 412 14.55 -1.34 -34.24
N ARG A 413 15.69 -0.65 -34.18
CA ARG A 413 16.94 -1.19 -34.71
C ARG A 413 17.35 -2.34 -33.79
N VAL A 414 16.80 -3.53 -34.03
CA VAL A 414 17.48 -4.76 -33.64
C VAL A 414 18.59 -4.93 -34.67
N LYS A 415 19.85 -4.79 -34.25
CA LYS A 415 20.96 -5.39 -34.99
C LYS A 415 20.79 -6.90 -34.83
N THR A 416 20.20 -7.54 -35.83
CA THR A 416 20.28 -8.97 -36.03
C THR A 416 21.68 -9.30 -36.53
N GLU A 417 22.49 -9.89 -35.67
CA GLU A 417 23.55 -10.82 -36.06
C GLU A 417 23.38 -12.02 -35.14
N TYR A 418 22.81 -13.10 -35.68
CA TYR A 418 23.16 -14.49 -35.41
C TYR A 418 22.46 -15.32 -36.50
N GLU A 419 23.22 -15.62 -37.54
CA GLU A 419 22.93 -16.67 -38.52
C GLU A 419 23.11 -18.06 -37.90
N GLU A 420 22.39 -19.01 -38.52
CA GLU A 420 22.58 -20.47 -38.52
C GLU A 420 22.34 -21.23 -37.20
N TYR A 421 21.25 -22.01 -37.14
CA TYR A 421 21.30 -23.44 -37.50
C TYR A 421 19.89 -24.06 -37.50
N ALA A 422 19.73 -25.00 -38.45
CA ALA A 422 18.75 -26.09 -38.54
C ALA A 422 17.41 -25.82 -39.25
N ASP A 423 17.47 -26.02 -40.58
CA ASP A 423 16.54 -26.88 -41.33
C ASP A 423 15.93 -28.01 -40.47
N TYR A 424 14.63 -28.23 -40.60
CA TYR A 424 14.03 -29.49 -41.07
C TYR A 424 12.49 -29.36 -41.07
N ASP A 425 11.90 -29.81 -42.18
CA ASP A 425 10.49 -30.22 -42.38
C ASP A 425 9.46 -29.18 -42.86
N GLU A 426 9.54 -28.88 -44.16
CA GLU A 426 8.35 -28.72 -45.03
C GLU A 426 8.56 -29.63 -46.25
N VAL A 427 7.79 -30.72 -46.39
CA VAL A 427 7.17 -31.10 -47.68
C VAL A 427 5.94 -31.96 -47.40
N ALA A 428 4.77 -31.46 -47.86
CA ALA A 428 3.73 -32.17 -48.63
C ALA A 428 2.32 -31.84 -48.12
N GLU A 429 1.75 -30.77 -48.69
CA GLU A 429 0.33 -30.72 -49.03
C GLU A 429 0.11 -31.46 -50.38
N ASP A 430 -1.12 -31.94 -50.53
CA ASP A 430 -1.84 -32.37 -51.73
C ASP A 430 -1.63 -33.81 -52.27
N ASP A 431 -2.62 -34.69 -52.05
CA ASP A 431 -3.59 -35.10 -53.10
C ASP A 431 -4.57 -36.20 -52.59
N GLU A 432 -5.84 -36.06 -52.99
CA GLU A 432 -7.05 -36.94 -52.86
C GLU A 432 -7.84 -37.03 -51.53
#